data_AF-A0A954N826-F1
#
_entry.id   AF-A0A954N826-F1
#
_cell.length_a   1.000
_cell.length_b   1.000
_cell.length_c   1.000
_cell.angle_alpha   90.00
_cell.angle_beta   90.00
_cell.angle_gamma   90.00
#
_symmetry.space_group_name_H-M   'P 1'
#
loop_
_entity.id
_entity.type
_entity.pdbx_description
1 polymer ?
#
loop_
_entity_poly.entity_id
_entity_poly.type
_entity_poly.pdbx_seq_one_letter_code
_entity_poly.pdbx_strand_id
1 'polypeptide(L)'
;RWQLACWVVAAVTLLHIIRALVKGGRLRHFLIPSIRPVRAARWIARWPYAECRDAVCDFIASLRLPYFFWLGLRGFAGGLIWLAPPIALLALGRDVPLLGLLGGVLLAVVVLYVPFLQAQFAAAGRLRAMFARRQVRAAYRAAPLAFWAALVATLTSAVPLYLLKIEMIPREAAWLPSLVFVAFMFPARVLTGWAVGRGKTRSAPRHWFWRTVSRLGMLPVAAVYVLLVFLSQYTSWYGIWSLYEQHAFLLPVPFLSM
;
A
#
# COMPACT_ATOMS: atom_id res chain seq x y z
N ARG A 1 -25.08 5.40 -46.53
CA ARG A 1 -24.51 4.02 -46.63
C ARG A 1 -23.39 3.79 -45.63
N TRP A 2 -22.38 4.68 -45.54
CA TRP A 2 -21.28 4.58 -44.56
C TRP A 2 -21.68 4.58 -43.08
N GLN A 3 -22.65 5.42 -42.69
CA GLN A 3 -23.15 5.43 -41.31
C GLN A 3 -23.76 4.09 -40.89
N LEU A 4 -24.52 3.44 -41.78
CA LEU A 4 -25.13 2.14 -41.56
C LEU A 4 -24.07 1.04 -41.39
N ALA A 5 -23.00 1.08 -42.18
CA ALA A 5 -21.86 0.19 -42.03
C ALA A 5 -21.14 0.39 -40.69
N CYS A 6 -20.92 1.64 -40.26
CA CYS A 6 -20.33 1.95 -38.96
C CYS A 6 -21.18 1.40 -37.80
N TRP A 7 -22.51 1.56 -37.86
CA TRP A 7 -23.41 1.02 -36.85
C TRP A 7 -23.38 -0.51 -36.77
N VAL A 8 -23.34 -1.19 -37.91
CA VAL A 8 -23.23 -2.66 -37.95
C VAL A 8 -21.91 -3.14 -37.35
N VAL A 9 -20.79 -2.51 -37.72
CA VAL A 9 -19.47 -2.85 -37.17
C VAL A 9 -19.43 -2.59 -35.66
N ALA A 10 -19.96 -1.44 -35.21
CA ALA A 10 -20.05 -1.10 -33.78
C ALA A 10 -20.91 -2.10 -32.99
N ALA A 11 -22.04 -2.53 -33.56
CA ALA A 11 -22.90 -3.52 -32.92
C ALA A 11 -22.21 -4.89 -32.80
N VAL A 12 -21.49 -5.32 -33.84
CA VAL A 12 -20.75 -6.59 -33.83
C VAL A 12 -19.58 -6.55 -32.84
N THR A 13 -18.82 -5.45 -32.79
CA THR A 13 -17.73 -5.30 -31.82
C THR A 13 -18.24 -5.24 -30.39
N LEU A 14 -19.31 -4.49 -30.13
CA LEU A 14 -19.96 -4.45 -28.82
C LEU A 14 -20.41 -5.84 -28.38
N LEU A 15 -21.06 -6.60 -29.28
CA LEU A 15 -21.53 -7.96 -28.99
C LEU A 15 -20.37 -8.93 -28.71
N HIS A 16 -19.25 -8.80 -29.43
CA HIS A 16 -18.04 -9.57 -29.20
C HIS A 16 -17.43 -9.26 -27.83
N ILE A 17 -17.33 -7.98 -27.45
CA ILE A 17 -16.80 -7.54 -26.16
C ILE A 17 -17.67 -8.07 -25.02
N ILE A 18 -18.99 -7.89 -25.08
CA ILE A 18 -19.93 -8.37 -24.06
C ILE A 18 -19.77 -9.88 -23.86
N ARG A 19 -19.67 -10.64 -24.97
CA ARG A 19 -19.51 -12.10 -24.91
C ARG A 19 -18.15 -12.53 -24.35
N ALA A 20 -17.07 -11.80 -24.67
CA ALA A 20 -15.75 -12.05 -24.11
C ALA A 20 -15.72 -11.81 -22.60
N LEU A 21 -16.43 -10.78 -22.12
CA LEU A 21 -16.60 -10.49 -20.70
C LEU A 21 -17.39 -11.59 -19.98
N VAL A 22 -18.52 -12.03 -20.54
CA VAL A 22 -19.36 -13.11 -19.96
C VAL A 22 -18.60 -14.44 -19.85
N LYS A 23 -17.68 -14.74 -20.78
CA LYS A 23 -16.82 -15.94 -20.72
C LYS A 23 -15.65 -15.83 -19.72
N GLY A 24 -15.63 -14.80 -18.89
CA GLY A 24 -14.61 -14.60 -17.86
C GLY A 24 -13.43 -13.72 -18.28
N GLY A 25 -13.57 -12.87 -19.30
CA GLY A 25 -12.72 -11.70 -19.54
C GLY A 25 -11.23 -11.95 -19.85
N ARG A 26 -10.79 -13.20 -20.05
CA ARG A 26 -9.37 -13.51 -20.35
C ARG A 26 -8.96 -12.95 -21.72
N LEU A 27 -7.72 -12.48 -21.84
CA LEU A 27 -7.10 -11.96 -23.09
C LEU A 27 -7.31 -12.86 -24.32
N ARG A 28 -7.31 -14.19 -24.12
CA ARG A 28 -7.56 -15.17 -25.18
C ARG A 28 -8.97 -15.09 -25.78
N HIS A 29 -9.97 -14.69 -25.00
CA HIS A 29 -11.36 -14.53 -25.46
C HIS A 29 -11.57 -13.22 -26.24
N PHE A 30 -10.73 -12.21 -26.00
CA PHE A 30 -10.72 -10.97 -26.78
C PHE A 30 -10.05 -11.17 -28.14
N LEU A 31 -8.92 -11.90 -28.18
CA LEU A 31 -8.08 -12.07 -29.37
C LEU A 31 -8.57 -13.16 -30.35
N ILE A 32 -9.33 -14.15 -29.89
CA ILE A 32 -9.87 -15.22 -30.75
C ILE A 32 -11.35 -14.92 -31.01
N PRO A 33 -11.74 -14.38 -32.19
CA PRO A 33 -13.11 -14.10 -32.54
C PRO A 33 -13.90 -15.40 -32.74
N SER A 34 -14.38 -15.98 -31.64
CA SER A 34 -15.24 -17.16 -31.64
C SER A 34 -16.71 -16.77 -31.87
N ILE A 35 -16.94 -16.05 -32.97
CA ILE A 35 -18.26 -15.61 -33.42
C ILE A 35 -18.85 -16.76 -34.25
N ARG A 36 -19.51 -17.70 -33.57
CA ARG A 36 -20.50 -18.57 -34.23
C ARG A 36 -21.85 -17.86 -34.12
N PRO A 37 -22.35 -17.21 -35.19
CA PRO A 37 -23.51 -16.31 -35.13
C PRO A 37 -24.76 -17.01 -34.57
N VAL A 38 -24.95 -18.30 -34.92
CA VAL A 38 -26.06 -19.13 -34.42
C VAL A 38 -26.04 -19.32 -32.89
N ARG A 39 -24.85 -19.45 -32.29
CA ARG A 39 -24.73 -19.55 -30.82
C ARG A 39 -24.87 -18.21 -30.13
N ALA A 40 -24.51 -17.10 -30.79
CA ALA A 40 -24.71 -15.76 -30.27
C ALA A 40 -26.21 -15.39 -30.24
N ALA A 41 -26.95 -15.68 -31.32
CA ALA A 41 -28.39 -15.45 -31.39
C ALA A 41 -29.16 -16.26 -30.32
N ARG A 42 -28.81 -17.54 -30.11
CA ARG A 42 -29.42 -18.36 -29.05
C ARG A 42 -29.09 -17.87 -27.64
N TRP A 43 -27.92 -17.27 -27.44
CA TRP A 43 -27.51 -16.71 -26.16
C TRP A 43 -28.25 -15.40 -25.85
N ILE A 44 -28.45 -14.53 -26.84
CA ILE A 44 -29.28 -13.32 -26.71
C ILE A 44 -30.74 -13.70 -26.42
N ALA A 45 -31.26 -14.73 -27.10
CA ALA A 45 -32.63 -15.22 -26.88
C ALA A 45 -32.85 -15.88 -25.51
N ARG A 46 -31.80 -16.42 -24.89
CA ARG A 46 -31.81 -17.00 -23.52
C ARG A 46 -30.94 -16.19 -22.58
N TRP A 47 -31.09 -14.86 -22.61
CA TRP A 47 -30.24 -13.93 -21.88
C TRP A 47 -30.08 -14.36 -20.40
N PRO A 48 -28.88 -14.78 -19.96
CA PRO A 48 -28.67 -15.34 -18.62
C PRO A 48 -28.44 -14.21 -17.61
N TYR A 49 -29.41 -13.31 -17.46
CA TYR A 49 -29.31 -12.17 -16.54
C TYR A 49 -29.02 -12.62 -15.10
N ALA A 50 -29.73 -13.66 -14.64
CA ALA A 50 -29.58 -14.18 -13.29
C ALA A 50 -28.15 -14.69 -13.05
N GLU A 51 -27.59 -15.50 -13.96
CA GLU A 51 -26.21 -16.02 -13.82
C GLU A 51 -25.16 -14.89 -13.83
N CYS A 52 -25.31 -13.90 -14.72
CA CYS A 52 -24.40 -12.75 -14.77
C CYS A 52 -24.50 -11.88 -13.51
N ARG A 53 -25.73 -11.63 -13.01
CA ARG A 53 -25.98 -10.89 -11.76
C ARG A 53 -25.36 -11.63 -10.59
N ASP A 54 -25.63 -12.92 -10.46
CA ASP A 54 -25.16 -13.73 -9.35
C ASP A 54 -23.63 -13.83 -9.39
N ALA A 55 -23.01 -13.99 -10.57
CA ALA A 55 -21.55 -13.95 -10.72
C ALA A 55 -20.93 -12.60 -10.31
N VAL A 56 -21.59 -11.47 -10.63
CA VAL A 56 -21.14 -10.13 -10.18
C VAL A 56 -21.32 -9.97 -8.68
N CYS A 57 -22.45 -10.41 -8.12
CA CYS A 57 -22.71 -10.39 -6.69
C CYS A 57 -21.71 -11.27 -5.92
N ASP A 58 -21.43 -12.47 -6.42
CA ASP A 58 -20.43 -13.40 -5.87
C ASP A 58 -19.03 -12.80 -5.95
N PHE A 59 -18.68 -12.14 -7.05
CA PHE A 59 -17.41 -11.44 -7.18
C PHE A 59 -17.29 -10.30 -6.14
N ILE A 60 -18.33 -9.47 -6.00
CA ILE A 60 -18.37 -8.38 -5.00
C ILE A 60 -18.31 -8.95 -3.57
N ALA A 61 -19.01 -10.05 -3.31
CA ALA A 61 -18.95 -10.74 -2.02
C ALA A 61 -17.55 -11.32 -1.75
N SER A 62 -16.90 -11.90 -2.77
CA SER A 62 -15.56 -12.48 -2.68
C SER A 62 -14.45 -11.46 -2.42
N LEU A 63 -14.65 -10.20 -2.82
CA LEU A 63 -13.72 -9.10 -2.57
C LEU A 63 -13.59 -8.78 -1.07
N ARG A 64 -14.56 -9.19 -0.24
CA ARG A 64 -14.57 -8.96 1.22
C ARG A 64 -14.24 -7.51 1.58
N LEU A 65 -14.75 -6.54 0.81
CA LEU A 65 -14.44 -5.12 0.94
C LEU A 65 -14.61 -4.59 2.39
N PRO A 66 -15.70 -4.93 3.13
CA PRO A 66 -15.85 -4.46 4.50
C PRO A 66 -14.73 -4.94 5.42
N TYR A 67 -14.28 -6.19 5.25
CA TYR A 67 -13.18 -6.75 6.04
C TYR A 67 -11.87 -6.00 5.79
N PHE A 68 -11.49 -5.78 4.52
CA PHE A 68 -10.25 -5.07 4.20
C PHE A 68 -10.33 -3.58 4.56
N PHE A 69 -11.49 -2.95 4.40
CA PHE A 69 -11.72 -1.57 4.83
C PHE A 69 -11.50 -1.42 6.34
N TRP A 70 -12.15 -2.27 7.16
CA TRP A 70 -11.98 -2.25 8.62
C TRP A 70 -10.56 -2.61 9.05
N LEU A 71 -9.91 -3.54 8.35
CA LEU A 71 -8.51 -3.89 8.58
C LEU A 71 -7.60 -2.69 8.30
N GLY A 72 -7.80 -2.01 7.17
CA GLY A 72 -7.08 -0.81 6.78
C GLY A 72 -7.27 0.34 7.77
N LEU A 73 -8.51 0.64 8.16
CA LEU A 73 -8.84 1.70 9.11
C LEU A 73 -8.18 1.47 10.48
N ARG A 74 -8.24 0.25 11.00
CA ARG A 74 -7.58 -0.15 12.25
C ARG A 74 -6.05 -0.09 12.14
N GLY A 75 -5.51 -0.47 10.99
CA GLY A 75 -4.08 -0.38 10.69
C GLY A 75 -3.58 1.06 10.60
N PHE A 76 -4.38 1.94 9.99
CA PHE A 76 -4.16 3.38 9.91
C PHE A 76 -4.19 4.02 11.29
N ALA A 77 -5.23 3.78 12.08
CA ALA A 77 -5.34 4.30 13.45
C ALA A 77 -4.18 3.84 14.34
N GLY A 78 -3.79 2.56 14.24
CA GLY A 78 -2.62 2.04 14.95
C GLY A 78 -1.31 2.71 14.53
N GLY A 79 -1.12 2.94 13.22
CA GLY A 79 0.03 3.68 12.70
C GLY A 79 0.06 5.13 13.18
N LEU A 80 -1.08 5.81 13.15
CA LEU A 80 -1.23 7.19 13.61
C LEU A 80 -0.89 7.33 15.10
N ILE A 81 -1.34 6.40 15.95
CA ILE A 81 -1.01 6.42 17.39
C ILE A 81 0.51 6.33 17.62
N TRP A 82 1.22 5.53 16.81
CA TRP A 82 2.68 5.42 16.92
C TRP A 82 3.43 6.64 16.37
N LEU A 83 2.88 7.28 15.33
CA LEU A 83 3.53 8.38 14.62
C LEU A 83 3.18 9.76 15.18
N ALA A 84 2.03 9.92 15.82
CA ALA A 84 1.59 11.20 16.36
C ALA A 84 2.58 11.79 17.38
N PRO A 85 3.13 11.03 18.36
CA PRO A 85 4.10 11.58 19.30
C PRO A 85 5.38 12.13 18.63
N PRO A 86 6.12 11.38 17.77
CA PRO A 86 7.31 11.93 17.13
C PRO A 86 7.00 13.06 16.15
N ILE A 87 5.87 13.01 15.43
CA ILE A 87 5.46 14.08 14.51
C ILE A 87 5.16 15.37 15.28
N ALA A 88 4.41 15.29 16.38
CA ALA A 88 4.09 16.46 17.20
C ALA A 88 5.35 17.10 17.79
N LEU A 89 6.30 16.29 18.25
CA LEU A 89 7.59 16.77 18.75
C LEU A 89 8.43 17.44 17.66
N LEU A 90 8.43 16.89 16.44
CA LEU A 90 9.08 17.51 15.29
C LEU A 90 8.46 18.86 14.94
N ALA A 91 7.12 18.95 14.95
CA ALA A 91 6.40 20.19 14.69
C ALA A 91 6.71 21.28 15.74
N LEU A 92 6.71 20.92 17.03
CA LEU A 92 7.13 21.81 18.12
C LEU A 92 8.63 22.14 18.07
N GLY A 93 9.41 21.32 17.36
CA GLY A 93 10.84 21.52 17.13
C GLY A 93 11.17 22.80 16.35
N ARG A 94 10.20 23.40 15.66
CA ARG A 94 10.36 24.66 14.96
C ARG A 94 10.66 25.82 15.92
N ASP A 95 10.01 25.82 17.07
CA ASP A 95 10.17 26.84 18.10
C ASP A 95 11.23 26.42 19.14
N VAL A 96 11.35 25.12 19.40
CA VAL A 96 12.29 24.56 20.39
C VAL A 96 13.16 23.47 19.76
N PRO A 97 14.39 23.78 19.28
CA PRO A 97 15.23 22.85 18.53
C PRO A 97 15.49 21.50 19.22
N LEU A 98 15.59 21.48 20.56
CA LEU A 98 15.78 20.26 21.35
C LEU A 98 14.60 19.29 21.22
N LEU A 99 13.36 19.80 21.14
CA LEU A 99 12.16 18.97 20.93
C LEU A 99 12.16 18.37 19.52
N GLY A 100 12.64 19.12 18.53
CA GLY A 100 12.81 18.63 17.16
C GLY A 100 13.80 17.47 17.08
N LEU A 101 14.95 17.59 17.75
CA LEU A 101 15.95 16.52 17.81
C LEU A 101 15.40 15.27 18.54
N LEU A 102 14.69 15.47 19.65
CA LEU A 102 14.04 14.38 20.38
C LEU A 102 12.94 13.70 19.54
N GLY A 103 12.14 14.49 18.82
CA GLY A 103 11.15 14.00 17.87
C GLY A 103 11.76 13.19 16.74
N GLY A 104 12.89 13.64 16.19
CA GLY A 104 13.65 12.91 15.17
C GLY A 104 14.20 11.58 15.68
N VAL A 105 14.82 11.56 16.87
CA VAL A 105 15.30 10.31 17.49
C VAL A 105 14.13 9.36 17.77
N LEU A 106 13.02 9.87 18.28
CA LEU A 106 11.83 9.06 18.52
C LEU A 106 11.25 8.51 17.21
N LEU A 107 11.20 9.32 16.16
CA LEU A 107 10.75 8.89 14.83
C LEU A 107 11.65 7.78 14.28
N ALA A 108 12.97 7.92 14.41
CA ALA A 108 13.92 6.90 13.98
C ALA A 108 13.63 5.56 14.68
N VAL A 109 13.36 5.58 15.99
CA VAL A 109 12.97 4.37 16.72
C VAL A 109 11.64 3.82 16.22
N VAL A 110 10.62 4.66 16.08
CA VAL A 110 9.27 4.25 15.66
C VAL A 110 9.27 3.61 14.26
N VAL A 111 9.99 4.20 13.31
CA VAL A 111 10.16 3.71 11.93
C VAL A 111 10.72 2.28 11.89
N LEU A 112 11.61 1.92 12.82
CA LEU A 112 12.16 0.56 12.90
C LEU A 112 11.12 -0.50 13.30
N TYR A 113 10.02 -0.10 13.94
CA TYR A 113 9.00 -1.03 14.45
C TYR A 113 7.70 -1.01 13.64
N VAL A 114 7.23 0.17 13.20
CA VAL A 114 5.87 0.34 12.65
C VAL A 114 5.55 -0.57 11.46
N PRO A 115 6.40 -0.69 10.41
CA PRO A 115 6.11 -1.59 9.28
C PRO A 115 5.86 -3.03 9.70
N PHE A 116 6.63 -3.52 10.66
CA PHE A 116 6.55 -4.89 11.14
C PHE A 116 5.39 -5.09 12.10
N LEU A 117 5.07 -4.09 12.92
CA LEU A 117 3.86 -4.09 13.75
C LEU A 117 2.59 -4.09 12.87
N GLN A 118 2.59 -3.32 11.78
CA GLN A 118 1.49 -3.30 10.82
C GLN A 118 1.32 -4.64 10.11
N ALA A 119 2.42 -5.28 9.69
CA ALA A 119 2.39 -6.62 9.12
C ALA A 119 1.92 -7.69 10.13
N GLN A 120 2.35 -7.60 11.39
CA GLN A 120 1.89 -8.49 12.47
C GLN A 120 0.40 -8.32 12.75
N PHE A 121 -0.08 -7.09 12.80
CA PHE A 121 -1.50 -6.77 12.96
C PHE A 121 -2.33 -7.33 11.82
N ALA A 122 -1.88 -7.14 10.57
CA ALA A 122 -2.58 -7.69 9.40
C ALA A 122 -2.69 -9.22 9.46
N ALA A 123 -1.65 -9.90 9.95
CA ALA A 123 -1.67 -11.36 10.13
C ALA A 123 -2.52 -11.82 11.33
N ALA A 124 -2.56 -11.07 12.42
CA ALA A 124 -3.23 -11.46 13.67
C ALA A 124 -4.70 -11.01 13.76
N GLY A 125 -5.10 -9.98 13.00
CA GLY A 125 -6.45 -9.41 13.02
C GLY A 125 -6.82 -8.68 14.33
N ARG A 126 -5.88 -8.48 15.26
CA ARG A 126 -6.11 -7.91 16.59
C ARG A 126 -5.33 -6.63 16.78
N LEU A 127 -6.00 -5.53 17.15
CA LEU A 127 -5.35 -4.23 17.41
C LEU A 127 -4.23 -4.29 18.45
N ARG A 128 -4.34 -5.16 19.46
CA ARG A 128 -3.30 -5.37 20.47
C ARG A 128 -1.94 -5.78 19.86
N ALA A 129 -1.94 -6.41 18.68
CA ALA A 129 -0.71 -6.79 17.98
C ALA A 129 0.12 -5.56 17.55
N MET A 130 -0.50 -4.39 17.37
CA MET A 130 0.22 -3.13 17.09
C MET A 130 1.10 -2.67 18.25
N PHE A 131 0.88 -3.16 19.47
CA PHE A 131 1.68 -2.81 20.65
C PHE A 131 2.57 -3.96 21.11
N ALA A 132 2.54 -5.11 20.41
CA ALA A 132 3.26 -6.33 20.75
C ALA A 132 4.75 -6.28 20.35
N ARG A 133 5.48 -5.27 20.82
CA ARG A 133 6.91 -5.02 20.54
C ARG A 133 7.80 -6.24 20.83
N ARG A 134 7.46 -7.04 21.85
CA ARG A 134 8.19 -8.27 22.20
C ARG A 134 8.17 -9.30 21.08
N GLN A 135 7.04 -9.46 20.38
CA GLN A 135 6.90 -10.43 19.29
C GLN A 135 7.71 -9.99 18.07
N VAL A 136 7.72 -8.70 17.73
CA VAL A 136 8.55 -8.15 16.65
C VAL A 136 10.04 -8.37 16.96
N ARG A 137 10.46 -8.12 18.21
CA ARG A 137 11.85 -8.36 18.63
C ARG A 137 12.24 -9.84 18.57
N ALA A 138 11.33 -10.74 18.92
CA ALA A 138 11.56 -12.19 18.78
C ALA A 138 11.71 -12.59 17.30
N ALA A 139 10.81 -12.13 16.43
CA ALA A 139 10.87 -12.39 14.99
C ALA A 139 12.14 -11.81 14.34
N TYR A 140 12.55 -10.61 14.74
CA TYR A 140 13.81 -10.00 14.30
C TYR A 140 15.03 -10.85 14.69
N ARG A 141 15.07 -11.40 15.92
CA ARG A 141 16.17 -12.26 16.36
C ARG A 141 16.29 -13.53 15.52
N ALA A 142 15.17 -14.05 15.00
CA ALA A 142 15.13 -15.23 14.15
C ALA A 142 15.50 -14.94 12.68
N ALA A 143 15.16 -13.76 12.15
CA ALA A 143 15.38 -13.40 10.75
C ALA A 143 15.92 -11.96 10.55
N PRO A 144 17.09 -11.60 11.11
CA PRO A 144 17.59 -10.21 11.14
C PRO A 144 17.78 -9.58 9.75
N LEU A 145 18.36 -10.33 8.80
CA LEU A 145 18.62 -9.85 7.45
C LEU A 145 17.33 -9.59 6.64
N ALA A 146 16.29 -10.39 6.86
CA ALA A 146 15.01 -10.19 6.19
C ALA A 146 14.33 -8.89 6.66
N PHE A 147 14.44 -8.58 7.95
CA PHE A 147 13.95 -7.32 8.51
C PHE A 147 14.73 -6.12 7.98
N TRP A 148 16.05 -6.20 7.91
CA TRP A 148 16.87 -5.12 7.32
C TRP A 148 16.51 -4.88 5.85
N ALA A 149 16.48 -5.94 5.03
CA ALA A 149 16.13 -5.82 3.61
C ALA A 149 14.72 -5.25 3.40
N ALA A 150 13.73 -5.72 4.18
CA ALA A 150 12.36 -5.22 4.11
C ALA A 150 12.26 -3.75 4.54
N LEU A 151 13.02 -3.33 5.57
CA LEU A 151 13.07 -1.93 5.98
C LEU A 151 13.69 -1.05 4.90
N VAL A 152 14.84 -1.45 4.33
CA VAL A 152 15.49 -0.73 3.23
C VAL A 152 14.52 -0.57 2.06
N ALA A 153 13.91 -1.67 1.61
CA ALA A 153 12.93 -1.61 0.53
C ALA A 153 11.75 -0.68 0.85
N THR A 154 11.24 -0.70 2.08
CA THR A 154 10.13 0.18 2.50
C THR A 154 10.52 1.66 2.48
N LEU A 155 11.69 2.00 3.03
CA LEU A 155 12.12 3.38 3.13
C LEU A 155 12.56 3.93 1.78
N THR A 156 13.27 3.13 0.97
CA THR A 156 13.67 3.52 -0.40
C THR A 156 12.44 3.68 -1.30
N SER A 157 11.45 2.78 -1.23
CA SER A 157 10.19 2.94 -1.97
C SER A 157 9.39 4.18 -1.57
N ALA A 158 9.58 4.69 -0.36
CA ALA A 158 8.91 5.90 0.08
C ALA A 158 9.58 7.18 -0.45
N VAL A 159 10.88 7.17 -0.77
CA VAL A 159 11.62 8.38 -1.22
C VAL A 159 10.99 9.03 -2.46
N PRO A 160 10.64 8.31 -3.55
CA PRO A 160 9.98 8.91 -4.70
C PRO A 160 8.66 9.59 -4.36
N LEU A 161 7.93 9.08 -3.36
CA LEU A 161 6.65 9.62 -2.93
C LEU A 161 6.81 10.97 -2.20
N TYR A 162 7.94 11.16 -1.50
CA TYR A 162 8.27 12.46 -0.92
C TYR A 162 8.67 13.50 -1.96
N LEU A 163 9.32 13.08 -3.06
CA LEU A 163 9.65 13.98 -4.16
C LEU A 163 8.42 14.52 -4.88
N LEU A 164 7.39 13.67 -5.07
CA LEU A 164 6.10 14.08 -5.63
C LEU A 164 5.36 15.13 -4.79
N LYS A 165 5.78 15.38 -3.56
CA LYS A 165 5.17 16.34 -2.65
C LYS A 165 5.72 17.76 -2.78
N ILE A 166 6.83 17.92 -3.51
CA ILE A 166 7.49 19.22 -3.68
C ILE A 166 6.68 20.09 -4.66
N GLU A 167 5.96 19.48 -5.60
CA GLU A 167 5.21 20.16 -6.65
C GLU A 167 3.69 20.10 -6.41
N MET A 168 2.99 21.19 -6.71
CA MET A 168 1.54 21.27 -6.61
C MET A 168 0.91 20.55 -7.81
N ILE A 169 0.32 19.38 -7.56
CA ILE A 169 -0.29 18.56 -8.61
C ILE A 169 -1.69 19.11 -8.93
N PRO A 170 -2.01 19.41 -10.20
CA PRO A 170 -3.34 19.87 -10.59
C PRO A 170 -4.41 18.82 -10.26
N ARG A 171 -5.65 19.27 -9.99
CA ARG A 171 -6.73 18.39 -9.47
C ARG A 171 -7.02 17.21 -10.40
N GLU A 172 -6.87 17.42 -11.70
CA GLU A 172 -7.07 16.42 -12.75
C GLU A 172 -6.03 15.29 -12.69
N ALA A 173 -4.85 15.56 -12.11
CA ALA A 173 -3.76 14.62 -11.93
C ALA A 173 -3.63 14.08 -10.49
N ALA A 174 -4.55 14.43 -9.57
CA ALA A 174 -4.51 14.01 -8.17
C ALA A 174 -4.60 12.49 -7.94
N TRP A 175 -5.05 11.73 -8.96
CA TRP A 175 -5.07 10.26 -8.92
C TRP A 175 -3.68 9.64 -9.17
N LEU A 176 -2.77 10.36 -9.84
CA LEU A 176 -1.46 9.85 -10.25
C LEU A 176 -0.56 9.50 -9.05
N PRO A 177 -0.46 10.33 -7.99
CA PRO A 177 0.25 9.97 -6.76
C PRO A 177 -0.25 8.68 -6.11
N SER A 178 -1.56 8.42 -6.15
CA SER A 178 -2.14 7.19 -5.59
C SER A 178 -1.67 5.95 -6.34
N LEU A 179 -1.55 6.02 -7.66
CA LEU A 179 -1.08 4.92 -8.48
C LEU A 179 0.43 4.66 -8.26
N VAL A 180 1.24 5.72 -8.22
CA VAL A 180 2.67 5.63 -7.89
C VAL A 180 2.86 5.09 -6.48
N PHE A 181 2.06 5.55 -5.51
CA PHE A 181 2.05 5.03 -4.15
C PHE A 181 1.83 3.51 -4.14
N VAL A 182 0.79 3.02 -4.81
CA VAL A 182 0.51 1.57 -4.85
C VAL A 182 1.67 0.82 -5.52
N ALA A 183 2.18 1.32 -6.64
CA ALA A 183 3.27 0.67 -7.38
C ALA A 183 4.55 0.52 -6.54
N PHE A 184 4.91 1.53 -5.75
CA PHE A 184 6.12 1.51 -4.92
C PHE A 184 5.92 0.87 -3.54
N MET A 185 4.78 1.14 -2.88
CA MET A 185 4.53 0.66 -1.52
C MET A 185 4.03 -0.77 -1.48
N PHE A 186 3.27 -1.24 -2.46
CA PHE A 186 2.79 -2.62 -2.47
C PHE A 186 3.91 -3.65 -2.36
N PRO A 187 4.98 -3.64 -3.20
CA PRO A 187 6.07 -4.60 -3.07
C PRO A 187 6.80 -4.48 -1.73
N ALA A 188 6.97 -3.25 -1.21
CA ALA A 188 7.55 -3.04 0.12
C ALA A 188 6.71 -3.68 1.24
N ARG A 189 5.38 -3.56 1.20
CA ARG A 189 4.47 -4.20 2.18
C ARG A 189 4.48 -5.73 2.07
N VAL A 190 4.60 -6.27 0.87
CA VAL A 190 4.77 -7.73 0.68
C VAL A 190 6.08 -8.20 1.33
N LEU A 191 7.17 -7.45 1.17
CA LEU A 191 8.46 -7.78 1.78
C LEU A 191 8.44 -7.70 3.32
N THR A 192 7.73 -6.73 3.91
CA THR A 192 7.59 -6.67 5.37
C THR A 192 6.76 -7.82 5.92
N GLY A 193 5.69 -8.22 5.21
CA GLY A 193 4.92 -9.43 5.51
C GLY A 193 5.78 -10.70 5.44
N TRP A 194 6.58 -10.84 4.37
CA TRP A 194 7.52 -11.94 4.21
C TRP A 194 8.57 -12.00 5.34
N ALA A 195 9.15 -10.86 5.72
CA ALA A 195 10.13 -10.79 6.80
C ALA A 195 9.54 -11.24 8.14
N VAL A 196 8.31 -10.80 8.46
CA VAL A 196 7.59 -11.24 9.67
C VAL A 196 7.27 -12.74 9.61
N GLY A 197 6.76 -13.24 8.48
CA GLY A 197 6.45 -14.68 8.30
C GLY A 197 7.68 -15.57 8.45
N ARG A 198 8.82 -15.16 7.86
CA ARG A 198 10.11 -15.84 7.99
C ARG A 198 10.65 -15.82 9.42
N GLY A 199 10.40 -14.73 10.16
CA GLY A 199 10.76 -14.63 11.58
C GLY A 199 9.92 -15.51 12.50
N LYS A 200 8.67 -15.80 12.14
CA LYS A 200 7.76 -16.67 12.93
C LYS A 200 7.97 -18.16 12.69
N THR A 201 8.38 -18.53 11.48
CA THR A 201 8.59 -19.94 11.09
C THR A 201 9.89 -20.53 11.65
N ARG A 202 10.81 -19.69 12.13
CA ARG A 202 12.09 -20.13 12.71
C ARG A 202 12.05 -20.13 14.23
N SER A 203 12.34 -21.28 14.82
CA SER A 203 12.41 -21.50 16.26
C SER A 203 13.74 -21.04 16.88
N ALA A 204 14.86 -21.16 16.15
CA ALA A 204 16.18 -20.81 16.65
C ALA A 204 16.58 -19.35 16.32
N PRO A 205 17.18 -18.61 17.27
CA PRO A 205 17.73 -17.29 16.99
C PRO A 205 18.92 -17.38 16.04
N ARG A 206 19.05 -16.40 15.14
CA ARG A 206 20.22 -16.28 14.26
C ARG A 206 21.46 -15.90 15.08
N HIS A 207 22.64 -16.30 14.61
CA HIS A 207 23.93 -15.90 15.21
C HIS A 207 24.01 -14.39 15.47
N TRP A 208 24.66 -14.03 16.57
CA TRP A 208 24.81 -12.65 17.03
C TRP A 208 25.40 -11.72 15.96
N PHE A 209 26.38 -12.18 15.17
CA PHE A 209 27.00 -11.42 14.08
C PHE A 209 25.95 -10.83 13.12
N TRP A 210 25.07 -11.67 12.57
CA TRP A 210 24.04 -11.23 11.63
C TRP A 210 23.02 -10.28 12.25
N ARG A 211 22.78 -10.39 13.57
CA ARG A 211 21.87 -9.50 14.30
C ARG A 211 22.47 -8.13 14.54
N THR A 212 23.78 -8.06 14.78
CA THR A 212 24.51 -6.81 14.97
C THR A 212 24.66 -6.07 13.65
N VAL A 213 25.09 -6.77 12.59
CA VAL A 213 25.22 -6.21 11.24
C VAL A 213 23.89 -5.64 10.74
N SER A 214 22.79 -6.39 10.85
CA SER A 214 21.48 -5.87 10.44
C SER A 214 21.03 -4.67 11.29
N ARG A 215 21.32 -4.65 12.59
CA ARG A 215 20.94 -3.53 13.46
C ARG A 215 21.71 -2.27 13.11
N LEU A 216 23.02 -2.41 12.93
CA LEU A 216 23.90 -1.33 12.49
C LEU A 216 23.53 -0.85 11.10
N GLY A 217 23.06 -1.73 10.21
CA GLY A 217 22.57 -1.36 8.88
C GLY A 217 21.19 -0.69 8.88
N MET A 218 20.30 -1.01 9.82
CA MET A 218 18.95 -0.40 9.90
C MET A 218 18.99 1.04 10.44
N LEU A 219 19.91 1.35 11.36
CA LEU A 219 20.05 2.69 11.96
C LEU A 219 20.33 3.82 10.95
N PRO A 220 21.33 3.73 10.06
CA PRO A 220 21.61 4.79 9.09
C PRO A 220 20.47 4.98 8.10
N VAL A 221 19.80 3.88 7.70
CA VAL A 221 18.64 3.96 6.79
C VAL A 221 17.47 4.69 7.47
N ALA A 222 17.20 4.39 8.75
CA ALA A 222 16.20 5.10 9.52
C ALA A 222 16.60 6.58 9.74
N ALA A 223 17.87 6.87 9.99
CA ALA A 223 18.37 8.23 10.16
C ALA A 223 18.23 9.05 8.87
N VAL A 224 18.59 8.49 7.71
CA VAL A 224 18.42 9.13 6.40
C VAL A 224 16.94 9.40 6.14
N TYR A 225 16.05 8.45 6.41
CA TYR A 225 14.61 8.66 6.28
C TYR A 225 14.12 9.80 7.18
N VAL A 226 14.52 9.82 8.46
CA VAL A 226 14.14 10.89 9.39
C VAL A 226 14.66 12.25 8.93
N LEU A 227 15.89 12.31 8.41
CA LEU A 227 16.44 13.52 7.82
C LEU A 227 15.60 13.99 6.63
N LEU A 228 15.19 13.09 5.73
CA LEU A 228 14.30 13.44 4.61
C LEU A 228 12.94 13.95 5.10
N VAL A 229 12.34 13.32 6.11
CA VAL A 229 11.08 13.78 6.72
C VAL A 229 11.27 15.15 7.37
N PHE A 230 12.36 15.36 8.09
CA PHE A 230 12.70 16.65 8.69
C PHE A 230 12.91 17.73 7.63
N LEU A 231 13.62 17.45 6.53
CA LEU A 231 13.80 18.41 5.43
C LEU A 231 12.46 18.69 4.73
N SER A 232 11.59 17.68 4.60
CA SER A 232 10.29 17.83 3.94
C SER A 232 9.39 18.88 4.58
N GLN A 233 9.54 19.16 5.89
CA GLN A 233 8.77 20.22 6.57
C GLN A 233 9.13 21.64 6.07
N TYR A 234 10.34 21.81 5.52
CA TYR A 234 10.83 23.08 4.99
C TYR A 234 10.70 23.17 3.46
N THR A 235 10.67 22.03 2.76
CA THR A 235 10.65 21.99 1.29
C THR A 235 9.29 21.70 0.67
N SER A 236 8.33 21.15 1.43
CA SER A 236 7.01 20.79 0.89
C SER A 236 6.04 21.97 0.94
N TRP A 237 5.14 22.01 -0.05
CA TRP A 237 4.11 23.04 -0.18
C TRP A 237 3.19 23.15 1.05
N TYR A 238 2.90 22.01 1.69
CA TYR A 238 2.01 21.94 2.86
C TYR A 238 2.69 22.27 4.21
N GLY A 239 4.00 22.56 4.22
CA GLY A 239 4.74 22.92 5.42
C GLY A 239 4.65 21.86 6.53
N ILE A 240 4.18 22.23 7.72
CA ILE A 240 4.09 21.34 8.90
C ILE A 240 3.07 20.21 8.69
N TRP A 241 1.98 20.46 7.96
CA TRP A 241 0.96 19.44 7.66
C TRP A 241 1.55 18.26 6.88
N SER A 242 2.64 18.51 6.16
CA SER A 242 3.39 17.48 5.45
C SER A 242 3.88 16.35 6.35
N LEU A 243 4.20 16.65 7.62
CA LEU A 243 4.70 15.69 8.58
C LEU A 243 3.65 14.64 8.99
N TYR A 244 2.36 15.00 8.93
CA TYR A 244 1.24 14.11 9.24
C TYR A 244 0.92 13.13 8.10
N GLU A 245 1.34 13.44 6.88
CA GLU A 245 1.18 12.59 5.70
C GLU A 245 2.42 11.70 5.49
N GLN A 246 2.61 10.73 6.39
CA GLN A 246 3.71 9.79 6.29
C GLN A 246 3.38 8.64 5.34
N HIS A 247 3.65 8.82 4.04
CA HIS A 247 3.39 7.83 2.99
C HIS A 247 4.12 6.49 3.19
N ALA A 248 5.21 6.46 3.96
CA ALA A 248 5.88 5.20 4.31
C ALA A 248 4.99 4.28 5.19
N PHE A 249 4.07 4.84 5.98
CA PHE A 249 3.33 4.08 7.01
C PHE A 249 1.82 4.27 6.97
N LEU A 250 1.35 5.42 6.51
CA LEU A 250 -0.06 5.80 6.38
C LEU A 250 -0.49 5.73 4.91
N LEU A 251 -1.81 5.63 4.70
CA LEU A 251 -2.39 5.69 3.36
C LEU A 251 -2.15 7.08 2.76
N PRO A 252 -2.03 7.19 1.41
CA PRO A 252 -2.04 8.49 0.78
C PRO A 252 -3.40 9.09 1.11
N VAL A 253 -3.40 10.14 1.91
CA VAL A 253 -4.58 10.97 2.03
C VAL A 253 -4.64 11.65 0.67
N PRO A 254 -5.68 11.42 -0.16
CA PRO A 254 -5.89 12.30 -1.30
C PRO A 254 -5.87 13.71 -0.72
N PHE A 255 -5.11 14.61 -1.34
CA PHE A 255 -4.98 16.00 -0.93
C PHE A 255 -6.38 16.62 -0.89
N LEU A 256 -7.06 16.45 0.24
CA LEU A 256 -8.35 17.05 0.53
C LEU A 256 -8.05 18.49 0.95
N SER A 257 -7.46 19.24 0.03
CA SER A 257 -7.57 20.69 0.04
C SER A 257 -9.01 21.01 -0.34
N MET A 258 -9.87 21.01 0.67
CA MET A 258 -10.90 22.03 0.72
C MET A 258 -10.20 23.36 1.00
#